data_AF-A0A453GLA7-F1
#
_entry.id   AF-A0A453GLA7-F1
#
_cell.length_a   1.000
_cell.length_b   1.000
_cell.length_c   1.000
_cell.angle_alpha   90.00
_cell.angle_beta   90.00
_cell.angle_gamma   90.00
#
_symmetry.space_group_name_H-M   'P 1'
#
loop_
_entity.id
_entity.type
_entity.pdbx_description
1 polymer ?
#
loop_
_entity_poly.entity_id
_entity_poly.type
_entity_poly.pdbx_seq_one_letter_code
_entity_poly.pdbx_strand_id
1 'polypeptide(L)' 'MQILFPMGKLSHMIYGALAALIFSGYIVYDTDNIIKRYTYDEYVWAAVSLYLDVINLFLALLTLFRAGDS' A
#
# COMPACT_ATOMS: atom_id res chain seq x y z
N MET A 1 7.81 -11.41 -18.08
CA MET A 1 7.32 -12.77 -17.77
C MET A 1 5.89 -12.73 -17.22
N GLN A 2 4.93 -12.23 -18.00
CA GLN A 2 3.48 -12.29 -17.66
C GLN A 2 2.66 -13.03 -18.74
N ILE A 3 3.35 -13.52 -19.78
CA ILE A 3 2.75 -14.05 -21.00
C ILE A 3 2.43 -15.56 -20.87
N LEU A 4 3.05 -16.25 -19.90
CA LEU A 4 3.03 -17.73 -19.85
C LEU A 4 2.09 -18.35 -18.80
N PHE A 5 1.49 -17.55 -17.91
CA PHE A 5 0.50 -18.05 -16.95
C PHE A 5 -0.64 -17.04 -16.83
N PRO A 6 -1.81 -17.27 -17.47
CA PRO A 6 -2.99 -16.44 -17.27
C PRO A 6 -3.52 -16.73 -15.87
N MET A 7 -2.95 -16.05 -14.88
CA MET A 7 -3.46 -16.02 -13.51
C MET A 7 -4.89 -15.48 -13.57
N GLY A 8 -5.88 -16.33 -13.27
CA GLY A 8 -7.30 -16.00 -13.40
C GLY A 8 -7.69 -14.80 -12.52
N LYS A 9 -8.78 -14.10 -12.85
CA LYS A 9 -9.27 -12.89 -12.13
C LYS A 9 -9.19 -13.00 -10.61
N LEU A 10 -9.60 -14.15 -10.06
CA LEU A 10 -9.56 -14.45 -8.62
C LEU A 10 -8.14 -14.31 -8.02
N SER A 11 -7.11 -14.80 -8.72
CA SER A 11 -5.73 -14.71 -8.24
C SER A 11 -5.23 -13.26 -8.22
N HIS A 12 -5.55 -12.45 -9.24
CA HIS A 12 -5.23 -11.02 -9.25
C HIS A 12 -5.91 -10.26 -8.11
N MET A 13 -7.18 -10.58 -7.82
CA MET A 13 -7.89 -10.01 -6.67
C MET A 13 -7.24 -10.39 -5.34
N ILE A 14 -6.87 -11.66 -5.14
CA ILE A 14 -6.21 -12.12 -3.91
C ILE A 14 -4.86 -11.43 -3.73
N TYR A 15 -4.05 -11.32 -4.79
CA TYR A 15 -2.77 -10.61 -4.74
C TYR A 15 -2.95 -9.12 -4.42
N GLY A 16 -3.94 -8.45 -5.04
CA GLY A 16 -4.25 -7.05 -4.77
C GLY A 16 -4.72 -6.81 -3.32
N ALA A 17 -5.57 -7.70 -2.80
CA ALA A 17 -6.07 -7.62 -1.43
C ALA A 17 -4.95 -7.86 -0.40
N LEU A 18 -4.10 -8.87 -0.61
CA LEU A 18 -2.93 -9.14 0.24
C LEU A 18 -1.94 -7.96 0.23
N ALA A 19 -1.66 -7.40 -0.95
CA ALA A 19 -0.80 -6.23 -1.06
C ALA A 19 -1.37 -5.03 -0.30
N ALA A 20 -2.66 -4.73 -0.47
CA ALA A 20 -3.33 -3.65 0.25
C ALA A 20 -3.28 -3.84 1.79
N LEU A 21 -3.49 -5.06 2.28
CA LEU A 21 -3.37 -5.38 3.71
C LEU A 21 -1.95 -5.15 4.24
N ILE A 22 -0.92 -5.62 3.52
CA ILE A 22 0.48 -5.44 3.92
C ILE A 22 0.85 -3.95 3.97
N PHE A 23 0.52 -3.18 2.92
CA PHE A 23 0.79 -1.74 2.90
C PHE A 23 0.02 -0.98 3.99
N SER A 24 -1.22 -1.36 4.27
CA SER A 24 -1.99 -0.76 5.38
C SER A 24 -1.34 -1.02 6.74
N GLY A 25 -0.79 -2.22 6.96
CA GLY A 25 -0.04 -2.55 8.17
C GLY A 25 1.28 -1.78 8.28
N TYR A 26 1.98 -1.60 7.16
CA TYR A 26 3.21 -0.80 7.09
C TYR A 26 2.94 0.66 7.47
N ILE A 27 1.88 1.27 6.93
CA ILE A 27 1.47 2.64 7.26
C ILE A 27 1.26 2.80 8.76
N VAL A 28 0.54 1.88 9.40
CA VAL A 28 0.27 1.95 10.85
C VAL A 28 1.56 1.84 11.65
N TYR A 29 2.47 0.93 11.25
CA TYR A 29 3.75 0.75 11.92
C TYR A 29 4.68 1.96 11.77
N ASP A 30 4.79 2.50 10.55
CA ASP A 30 5.61 3.69 10.28
C ASP A 30 5.02 4.93 10.96
N THR A 31 3.70 5.06 11.00
CA THR A 31 3.02 6.13 11.76
C THR A 31 3.31 6.03 13.27
N ASP A 32 3.26 4.83 13.86
CA ASP A 32 3.56 4.61 15.28
C ASP A 32 5.02 4.95 15.61
N ASN A 33 5.96 4.55 14.75
CA ASN A 33 7.36 4.93 14.88
C ASN A 33 7.57 6.44 14.70
N ILE A 34 6.85 7.07 13.78
CA ILE A 34 6.94 8.50 13.51
C ILE A 34 6.49 9.31 14.74
N ILE A 35 5.34 8.97 15.31
CA ILE A 35 4.74 9.69 16.44
C ILE A 35 5.56 9.50 17.73
N LYS A 36 6.21 8.35 17.91
CA LYS A 36 6.97 8.04 19.14
C LYS A 36 8.43 8.50 19.14
N ARG A 37 9.04 8.76 17.97
CA ARG A 37 10.50 8.98 17.89
C ARG A 37 10.95 10.30 17.25
N TYR A 38 10.10 11.03 16.55
CA TYR A 38 10.54 12.26 15.88
C TYR A 38 10.41 13.49 16.78
N THR A 39 11.49 14.26 16.88
CA THR A 39 11.51 15.60 17.45
C THR A 39 11.01 16.62 16.42
N TYR A 40 10.60 17.80 16.90
CA TYR A 40 9.91 18.87 16.14
C TYR A 40 10.63 19.40 14.87
N ASP A 41 11.84 18.97 14.55
CA ASP A 41 12.56 19.39 13.33
C ASP A 41 12.40 18.42 12.15
N GLU A 42 11.89 17.22 12.38
CA GLU A 42 11.87 16.14 11.38
C GLU A 42 10.47 15.79 10.87
N TYR A 43 9.45 16.55 11.29
CA TYR A 43 8.04 16.37 10.90
C TYR A 43 7.81 16.44 9.39
N VAL A 44 8.60 17.23 8.66
CA VAL A 44 8.50 17.35 7.19
C VAL A 44 8.84 16.00 6.54
N TRP A 45 9.90 15.34 6.99
CA TRP A 45 10.32 14.04 6.44
C TRP A 45 9.34 12.93 6.81
N ALA A 46 8.85 12.94 8.05
CA ALA A 46 7.79 12.06 8.49
C ALA A 46 6.51 12.20 7.65
N ALA A 47 6.07 13.44 7.38
CA ALA A 47 4.89 13.71 6.55
C ALA A 47 5.09 13.25 5.09
N VAL A 48 6.28 13.42 4.52
CA VAL A 48 6.62 12.94 3.17
C VAL A 48 6.57 11.41 3.11
N SER A 49 7.12 10.70 4.11
CA SER A 49 7.05 9.23 4.18
C SER A 49 5.60 8.75 4.21
N LEU A 50 4.80 9.32 5.11
CA LEU A 50 3.38 8.97 5.26
C LEU A 50 2.59 9.22 3.96
N TYR A 51 2.89 10.33 3.27
CA TYR A 51 2.26 10.67 1.99
C TYR A 51 2.55 9.61 0.91
N LEU A 52 3.80 9.15 0.81
CA LEU A 52 4.19 8.11 -0.15
C LEU A 52 3.49 6.79 0.14
N ASP A 53 3.35 6.41 1.42
CA ASP A 53 2.67 5.18 1.79
C ASP A 53 1.17 5.24 1.46
N VAL A 54 0.51 6.38 1.69
CA VAL A 54 -0.89 6.60 1.31
C VAL A 54 -1.10 6.49 -0.21
N ILE A 55 -0.19 7.01 -1.03
CA ILE A 55 -0.24 6.83 -2.49
C ILE A 55 -0.14 5.35 -2.87
N ASN A 56 0.80 4.61 -2.26
CA ASN A 56 0.98 3.19 -2.55
C ASN A 56 -0.28 2.37 -2.20
N LEU A 57 -0.92 2.67 -1.06
CA LEU A 57 -2.18 2.06 -0.68
C LEU A 57 -3.30 2.40 -1.69
N PHE A 58 -3.41 3.66 -2.12
CA PHE A 58 -4.41 4.07 -3.10
C PHE A 58 -4.26 3.33 -4.44
N LEU A 59 -3.04 3.17 -4.94
CA LEU A 59 -2.76 2.44 -6.18
C LEU A 59 -3.06 0.94 -6.06
N ALA A 60 -2.78 0.34 -4.89
CA ALA A 60 -3.13 -1.05 -4.60
C ALA A 60 -4.65 -1.25 -4.63
N LEU A 61 -5.41 -0.33 -4.01
CA LEU A 61 -6.88 -0.35 -4.03
C LEU A 61 -7.44 -0.13 -5.44
N LEU A 62 -6.87 0.80 -6.22
CA LEU A 62 -7.28 1.01 -7.61
C LEU A 62 -7.08 -0.26 -8.47
N THR A 63 -5.98 -0.97 -8.24
CA THR A 63 -5.70 -2.24 -8.93
C THR A 63 -6.71 -3.32 -8.53
N LEU A 64 -7.04 -3.40 -7.24
CA LEU A 64 -8.05 -4.33 -6.72
C LEU A 64 -9.44 -4.04 -7.31
N PHE A 65 -9.88 -2.78 -7.33
CA PHE A 65 -11.19 -2.41 -7.87
C PHE A 65 -11.29 -2.65 -9.38
N ARG A 66 -10.24 -2.33 -10.14
CA ARG A 66 -10.20 -2.64 -11.58
C ARG A 66 -10.29 -4.14 -11.87
N ALA A 67 -9.72 -4.97 -10.99
CA ALA A 67 -9.83 -6.42 -11.11
C ALA A 67 -11.24 -6.94 -10.74
N GLY A 68 -11.97 -6.24 -9.87
CA GLY A 68 -13.35 -6.57 -9.46
C GLY A 68 -14.45 -6.11 -10.43
N ASP A 69 -14.23 -5.01 -11.16
CA ASP A 69 -15.18 -4.44 -12.14
C ASP A 69 -15.21 -5.16 -13.51
N SER A 70 -14.50 -6.29 -13.64
CA SER A 70 -14.36 -7.06 -14.89
C SER A 70 -15.21 -8.32 -14.92
#